data_AF-A0A7S3RZB7-F1
#
_entry.id   AF-A0A7S3RZB7-F1
#
_cell.length_a   1.000
_cell.length_b   1.000
_cell.length_c   1.000
_cell.angle_alpha   90.00
_cell.angle_beta   90.00
_cell.angle_gamma   90.00
#
_symmetry.space_group_name_H-M   'P 1'
#
loop_
_entity.id
_entity.type
_entity.pdbx_description
1 polymer ?
#
loop_
_entity_poly.entity_id
_entity_poly.type
_entity_poly.pdbx_seq_one_letter_code
_entity_poly.pdbx_strand_id
1 'polypeptide(L)'
;EEKTSSCLPPGCGESVTWPRLRQAHAMSGAGAKTYTYYAVDGRAGGSDGCRRGCWVLDAPLNMAAMRRAAAAMEGEHDWAALCTAPASQATRRTVASIEVRARRHASLPLLGCLCAPSGGALHSDAPRLSLQPPSSHLAATLAATSRPSG
;
A
#
# COMPACT_ATOMS: atom_id res chain seq x y z
N GLU A 1 5.90 28.83 10.12
CA GLU A 1 6.85 29.02 9.01
C GLU A 1 6.74 27.82 8.09
N GLU A 2 6.18 28.04 6.90
CA GLU A 2 5.82 27.01 5.93
C GLU A 2 6.95 26.91 4.90
N LYS A 3 7.80 25.88 5.03
CA LYS A 3 8.93 25.65 4.13
C LYS A 3 9.28 24.18 4.10
N THR A 4 8.45 23.36 3.45
CA THR A 4 8.68 21.90 3.39
C THR A 4 8.96 21.41 1.99
N SER A 5 8.25 21.89 0.95
CA SER A 5 8.44 21.35 -0.40
C SER A 5 9.74 21.77 -1.09
N SER A 6 10.33 22.94 -0.77
CA SER A 6 11.49 23.47 -1.50
C SER A 6 12.82 22.76 -1.18
N CYS A 7 12.85 21.94 -0.14
CA CYS A 7 14.07 21.29 0.36
C CYS A 7 14.11 19.79 0.06
N LEU A 8 13.10 19.25 -0.62
CA LEU A 8 13.06 17.82 -0.98
C LEU A 8 13.90 17.54 -2.23
N PRO A 9 14.62 16.40 -2.28
CA PRO A 9 15.38 16.02 -3.46
C PRO A 9 14.44 15.73 -4.65
N PRO A 10 14.93 15.82 -5.90
CA PRO A 10 14.16 15.46 -7.09
C PRO A 10 13.58 14.04 -6.98
N GLY A 11 12.28 13.89 -7.22
CA GLY A 11 11.56 12.62 -7.09
C GLY A 11 10.93 12.39 -5.70
N CYS A 12 11.21 13.24 -4.72
CA CYS A 12 10.47 13.32 -3.47
C CYS A 12 9.53 14.53 -3.50
N GLY A 13 8.29 14.33 -3.09
CA GLY A 13 7.29 15.39 -2.99
C GLY A 13 6.49 15.23 -1.71
N GLU A 14 5.99 16.35 -1.21
CA GLU A 14 4.98 16.36 -0.16
C GLU A 14 3.60 16.30 -0.82
N SER A 15 2.75 15.38 -0.35
CA SER A 15 1.38 15.25 -0.86
C SER A 15 0.36 15.92 0.04
N VAL A 16 0.47 15.73 1.36
CA VAL A 16 -0.45 16.29 2.34
C VAL A 16 0.19 16.33 3.73
N THR A 17 -0.18 17.34 4.53
CA THR A 17 0.21 17.47 5.93
C THR A 17 -1.00 17.62 6.83
N TRP A 18 -0.97 16.95 7.99
CA TRP A 18 -2.03 16.98 9.00
C TRP A 18 -1.46 17.29 10.39
N PRO A 19 -2.22 17.99 11.25
CA PRO A 19 -1.86 18.12 12.67
C PRO A 19 -1.75 16.76 13.35
N ARG A 20 -0.67 16.54 14.10
CA ARG A 20 -0.42 15.26 14.77
C ARG A 20 -1.14 15.19 16.12
N LEU A 21 -1.93 14.14 16.34
CA LEU A 21 -2.44 13.79 17.66
C LEU A 21 -1.28 13.34 18.57
N ARG A 22 -1.31 13.69 19.86
CA ARG A 22 -0.21 13.37 20.81
C ARG A 22 0.18 11.89 20.87
N GLN A 23 -0.78 11.00 20.63
CA GLN A 23 -0.58 9.54 20.66
C GLN A 23 -0.34 8.92 19.28
N ALA A 24 -0.43 9.69 18.20
CA ALA A 24 -0.24 9.15 16.86
C ALA A 24 1.23 8.72 16.69
N HIS A 25 1.45 7.47 16.28
CA HIS A 25 2.75 6.96 15.89
C HIS A 25 2.66 6.30 14.51
N ALA A 26 3.47 6.76 13.56
CA ALA A 26 3.28 6.42 12.14
C ALA A 26 3.41 4.91 11.85
N MET A 27 4.30 4.22 12.55
CA MET A 27 4.59 2.81 12.30
C MET A 27 3.69 1.87 13.09
N SER A 28 3.65 2.04 14.42
CA SER A 28 2.87 1.17 15.31
C SER A 28 1.39 1.54 15.41
N GLY A 29 1.00 2.76 15.01
CA GLY A 29 -0.39 3.18 14.94
C GLY A 29 -1.07 2.89 13.61
N ALA A 30 -0.34 2.39 12.60
CA ALA A 30 -0.91 2.01 11.32
C ALA A 30 -1.65 0.67 11.45
N GLY A 31 -2.95 0.65 11.11
CA GLY A 31 -3.76 -0.58 11.16
C GLY A 31 -3.52 -1.54 10.00
N ALA A 32 -3.11 -1.04 8.83
CA ALA A 32 -2.81 -1.84 7.65
C ALA A 32 -1.87 -1.11 6.69
N LYS A 33 -1.26 -1.85 5.77
CA LYS A 33 -0.49 -1.31 4.64
C LYS A 33 -1.05 -1.89 3.35
N THR A 34 -1.15 -1.05 2.33
CA THR A 34 -1.54 -1.47 0.96
C THR A 34 -0.33 -1.30 0.06
N TYR A 35 -0.04 -2.35 -0.72
CA TYR A 35 1.05 -2.35 -1.69
C TYR A 35 0.47 -2.57 -3.08
N THR A 36 1.10 -1.96 -4.09
CA THR A 36 0.75 -2.17 -5.50
C THR A 36 2.01 -2.46 -6.27
N TYR A 37 1.99 -3.58 -7.01
CA TYR A 37 3.08 -4.01 -7.88
C TYR A 37 2.63 -3.98 -9.33
N TYR A 38 3.53 -3.55 -10.20
CA TYR A 38 3.27 -3.48 -11.63
C TYR A 38 4.23 -4.42 -12.36
N ALA A 39 3.68 -5.32 -13.17
CA ALA A 39 4.45 -6.24 -14.00
C ALA A 39 4.01 -6.12 -15.46
N VAL A 40 4.96 -6.27 -16.38
CA VAL A 40 4.74 -6.12 -17.82
C VAL A 40 5.31 -7.35 -18.54
N ASP A 41 4.56 -7.87 -19.51
CA ASP A 41 5.04 -8.91 -20.43
C ASP A 41 6.13 -8.33 -21.35
N GLY A 42 7.28 -8.99 -21.38
CA GLY A 42 8.46 -8.62 -22.15
C GLY A 42 8.23 -8.62 -23.66
N ARG A 43 7.26 -9.40 -24.18
CA ARG A 43 6.87 -9.33 -25.60
C ARG A 43 6.10 -8.05 -25.94
N ALA A 44 5.41 -7.45 -24.97
CA ALA A 44 4.79 -6.14 -25.12
C ALA A 44 5.80 -4.99 -24.96
N GLY A 45 7.05 -5.30 -24.57
CA GLY A 45 8.14 -4.37 -24.31
C GLY A 45 8.81 -3.82 -25.57
N GLY A 46 8.05 -3.13 -26.42
CA GLY A 46 8.58 -2.40 -27.58
C GLY A 46 9.17 -1.02 -27.26
N SER A 47 9.30 -0.61 -25.99
CA SER A 47 9.88 0.71 -25.66
C SER A 47 10.62 0.71 -24.32
N ASP A 48 11.88 1.10 -24.33
CA ASP A 48 12.80 1.15 -23.17
C ASP A 48 12.36 2.10 -22.04
N GLY A 49 11.38 2.97 -22.28
CA GLY A 49 10.86 3.92 -21.28
C GLY A 49 10.12 3.30 -20.09
N CYS A 50 9.83 1.99 -20.14
CA CYS A 50 8.92 1.28 -19.22
C CYS A 50 9.62 0.55 -18.06
N ARG A 51 10.95 0.64 -17.94
CA ARG A 51 11.71 -0.17 -16.96
C ARG A 51 11.69 0.36 -15.53
N ARG A 52 11.39 1.66 -15.33
CA ARG A 52 11.37 2.27 -13.99
C ARG A 52 9.99 2.10 -13.35
N GLY A 53 9.96 1.40 -12.22
CA GLY A 53 8.74 1.18 -11.42
C GLY A 53 7.91 -0.05 -11.81
N CYS A 54 8.33 -0.81 -12.83
CA CYS A 54 7.72 -2.07 -13.25
C CYS A 54 8.72 -3.22 -13.25
N TRP A 55 8.21 -4.42 -13.00
CA TRP A 55 8.94 -5.64 -13.28
C TRP A 55 8.62 -6.15 -14.69
N VAL A 56 9.64 -6.22 -15.55
CA VAL A 56 9.50 -6.79 -16.91
C VAL A 56 9.77 -8.29 -16.83
N LEU A 57 8.83 -9.10 -17.32
CA LEU A 57 8.90 -10.56 -17.31
C LEU A 57 9.05 -11.08 -18.73
N ASP A 58 9.98 -11.99 -18.98
CA ASP A 58 10.25 -12.47 -20.35
C ASP A 58 9.12 -13.33 -20.95
N ALA A 59 8.23 -13.84 -20.11
CA ALA A 59 7.13 -14.72 -20.48
C ALA A 59 5.77 -14.03 -20.34
N PRO A 60 4.78 -14.42 -21.18
CA PRO A 60 3.44 -13.88 -21.10
C PRO A 60 2.75 -14.23 -19.78
N LEU A 61 2.07 -13.24 -19.22
CA LEU A 61 1.35 -13.36 -17.95
C LEU A 61 0.03 -14.13 -18.13
N ASN A 62 -0.11 -15.23 -17.39
CA ASN A 62 -1.38 -15.95 -17.30
C ASN A 62 -2.28 -15.32 -16.22
N MET A 63 -3.10 -14.35 -16.64
CA MET A 63 -3.98 -13.60 -15.73
C MET A 63 -4.97 -14.49 -14.96
N ALA A 64 -5.46 -15.57 -15.57
CA ALA A 64 -6.39 -16.47 -14.90
C ALA A 64 -5.70 -17.28 -13.79
N ALA A 65 -4.47 -17.77 -14.05
CA ALA A 65 -3.67 -18.44 -13.04
C ALA A 65 -3.29 -17.48 -11.89
N MET A 66 -2.84 -16.26 -12.21
CA MET A 66 -2.49 -15.25 -11.21
C MET A 66 -3.68 -14.88 -10.31
N ARG A 67 -4.87 -14.67 -10.88
CA ARG A 67 -6.08 -14.36 -10.09
C ARG A 67 -6.48 -15.50 -9.16
N ARG A 68 -6.41 -16.75 -9.63
CA ARG A 68 -6.67 -17.92 -8.78
C ARG A 68 -5.66 -18.04 -7.64
N ALA A 69 -4.38 -17.84 -7.93
CA ALA A 69 -3.34 -17.85 -6.91
C ALA A 69 -3.53 -16.73 -5.89
N ALA A 70 -3.88 -15.51 -6.35
CA ALA A 70 -4.14 -14.38 -5.48
C ALA A 70 -5.33 -14.63 -4.55
N ALA A 71 -6.45 -15.17 -5.06
CA ALA A 71 -7.60 -15.49 -4.23
C ALA A 71 -7.26 -16.46 -3.07
N ALA A 72 -6.33 -17.39 -3.29
CA ALA A 72 -5.87 -18.32 -2.25
C ALA A 72 -5.01 -17.66 -1.16
N MET A 73 -4.51 -16.44 -1.39
CA MET A 73 -3.67 -15.71 -0.44
C MET A 73 -4.48 -14.89 0.57
N GLU A 74 -5.78 -14.63 0.32
CA GLU A 74 -6.64 -13.90 1.26
C GLU A 74 -6.86 -14.70 2.55
N GLY A 75 -7.00 -13.99 3.67
CA GLY A 75 -7.12 -14.59 5.00
C GLY A 75 -5.80 -14.68 5.75
N GLU A 76 -5.79 -15.48 6.83
CA GLU A 76 -4.61 -15.65 7.69
C GLU A 76 -3.74 -16.82 7.21
N HIS A 77 -2.45 -16.54 6.98
CA HIS A 77 -1.48 -17.54 6.56
C HIS A 77 -0.15 -17.35 7.29
N ASP A 78 0.64 -18.41 7.34
CA ASP A 78 2.05 -18.33 7.73
C ASP A 78 2.90 -18.09 6.49
N TRP A 79 3.55 -16.92 6.43
CA TRP A 79 4.34 -16.49 5.29
C TRP A 79 5.83 -16.75 5.45
N ALA A 80 6.24 -17.65 6.36
CA ALA A 80 7.65 -17.94 6.62
C ALA A 80 8.46 -18.26 5.34
N ALA A 81 7.87 -19.03 4.41
CA ALA A 81 8.50 -19.38 3.14
C ALA A 81 8.75 -18.18 2.20
N LEU A 82 8.03 -17.06 2.38
CA LEU A 82 8.17 -15.84 1.58
C LEU A 82 8.95 -14.74 2.31
N CYS A 83 9.35 -14.97 3.56
CA CYS A 83 10.01 -13.98 4.39
C CYS A 83 11.51 -14.28 4.46
N THR A 84 12.34 -13.27 4.17
CA THR A 84 13.77 -13.28 4.52
C THR A 84 14.00 -12.76 5.95
N ALA A 85 12.94 -12.67 6.75
CA ALA A 85 12.99 -12.03 8.06
C ALA A 85 13.82 -12.86 9.06
N PRO A 86 14.56 -12.21 9.97
CA PRO A 86 15.21 -12.92 11.06
C PRO A 86 14.17 -13.66 11.90
N ALA A 87 14.55 -14.79 12.50
CA ALA A 87 13.68 -15.71 13.23
C ALA A 87 12.83 -15.07 14.35
N SER A 88 13.16 -13.84 14.78
CA SER A 88 12.44 -13.09 15.81
C SER A 88 11.20 -12.34 15.33
N GLN A 89 10.93 -12.25 14.03
CA GLN A 89 9.74 -11.59 13.50
C GLN A 89 8.63 -12.59 13.22
N ALA A 90 7.41 -12.29 13.70
CA ALA A 90 6.24 -13.10 13.38
C ALA A 90 6.00 -13.13 11.87
N THR A 91 5.79 -14.31 11.31
CA THR A 91 5.54 -14.55 9.87
C THR A 91 4.07 -14.78 9.55
N ARG A 92 3.24 -15.03 10.58
CA ARG A 92 1.78 -15.13 10.44
C ARG A 92 1.18 -13.75 10.20
N ARG A 93 0.42 -13.60 9.12
CA ARG A 93 -0.24 -12.33 8.72
C ARG A 93 -1.57 -12.60 8.04
N THR A 94 -2.48 -11.65 8.17
CA THR A 94 -3.77 -11.62 7.47
C THR A 94 -3.69 -10.72 6.25
N VAL A 95 -3.99 -11.26 5.07
CA VAL A 95 -4.21 -10.49 3.85
C VAL A 95 -5.70 -10.18 3.77
N ALA A 96 -6.05 -8.90 3.96
CA ALA A 96 -7.45 -8.47 3.95
C ALA A 96 -8.08 -8.52 2.54
N SER A 97 -7.29 -8.23 1.50
CA SER A 97 -7.72 -8.34 0.11
C SER A 97 -6.50 -8.36 -0.82
N ILE A 98 -6.61 -9.03 -1.96
CA ILE A 98 -5.63 -8.97 -3.04
C ILE A 98 -6.32 -9.03 -4.40
N GLU A 99 -5.89 -8.18 -5.33
CA GLU A 99 -6.51 -8.11 -6.65
C GLU A 99 -5.46 -8.07 -7.76
N VAL A 100 -5.70 -8.86 -8.80
CA VAL A 100 -4.87 -8.90 -10.00
C VAL A 100 -5.64 -8.32 -11.19
N ARG A 101 -5.22 -7.13 -11.61
CA ARG A 101 -5.89 -6.34 -12.64
C ARG A 101 -5.03 -6.21 -13.89
N ALA A 102 -5.63 -6.44 -15.05
CA ALA A 102 -5.03 -5.99 -16.30
C ALA A 102 -5.17 -4.47 -16.40
N ARG A 103 -4.10 -3.79 -16.79
CA ARG A 103 -4.05 -2.34 -16.97
C ARG A 103 -3.28 -2.01 -18.23
N ARG A 104 -3.65 -0.90 -18.87
CA ARG A 104 -2.83 -0.34 -19.94
C ARG A 104 -1.62 0.34 -19.29
N HIS A 105 -0.44 0.14 -19.89
CA HIS A 105 0.79 0.67 -19.33
C HIS A 105 0.78 2.20 -19.17
N ALA A 106 0.22 2.92 -20.15
CA ALA A 106 0.08 4.38 -20.12
C ALA A 106 -0.80 4.92 -18.98
N SER A 107 -1.62 4.08 -18.33
CA SER A 107 -2.47 4.50 -17.20
C SER A 107 -1.85 4.21 -15.83
N LEU A 108 -0.59 3.74 -15.77
CA LEU A 108 0.05 3.41 -14.50
C LEU A 108 0.70 4.66 -13.88
N PRO A 109 0.49 4.94 -12.59
CA PRO A 109 1.11 6.06 -11.89
C PRO A 109 2.57 5.74 -11.50
N LEU A 110 3.38 5.35 -12.47
CA LEU A 110 4.79 5.01 -12.26
C LEU A 110 5.62 6.29 -12.24
N LEU A 111 6.16 6.63 -11.09
CA LEU A 111 7.15 7.70 -11.00
C LEU A 111 8.32 7.41 -11.97
N GLY A 112 8.52 8.30 -12.94
CA GLY A 112 9.64 8.24 -13.87
C GLY A 112 9.45 7.34 -15.10
N CYS A 113 8.24 6.83 -15.37
CA CYS A 113 7.94 6.24 -16.68
C CYS A 113 7.64 7.34 -17.70
N LEU A 114 8.46 7.43 -18.75
CA LEU A 114 8.29 8.39 -19.86
C LEU A 114 7.13 8.01 -20.80
N CYS A 115 6.46 6.89 -20.51
CA CYS A 115 5.33 6.35 -21.23
C CYS A 115 3.97 6.93 -20.78
N ALA A 116 3.91 7.56 -19.60
CA ALA A 116 2.70 8.16 -19.07
C ALA A 116 2.43 9.47 -19.84
N PRO A 117 1.18 9.75 -20.25
CA PRO A 117 0.88 11.01 -20.92
C PRO A 117 1.26 12.16 -19.99
N SER A 118 2.11 13.06 -20.48
CA SER A 118 2.74 14.17 -19.76
C SER A 118 1.76 15.25 -19.27
N GLY A 119 0.46 14.97 -19.23
CA GLY A 119 -0.58 15.93 -18.89
C GLY A 119 -1.83 15.22 -18.44
N GLY A 120 -2.10 15.25 -17.15
CA GLY A 120 -3.34 14.75 -16.58
C GLY A 120 -3.14 14.51 -15.10
N ALA A 121 -3.84 15.29 -14.28
CA ALA A 121 -3.82 15.25 -12.83
C ALA A 121 -3.69 13.82 -12.27
N LEU A 122 -2.86 13.68 -11.24
CA LEU A 122 -2.89 12.54 -10.33
C LEU A 122 -4.35 12.37 -9.88
N HIS A 123 -5.11 11.51 -10.56
CA HIS A 123 -6.45 11.17 -10.13
C HIS A 123 -6.27 10.47 -8.79
N SER A 124 -6.71 11.16 -7.74
CA SER A 124 -6.78 10.68 -6.36
C SER A 124 -7.78 9.53 -6.25
N ASP A 125 -7.47 8.39 -6.87
CA ASP A 125 -7.97 7.08 -6.47
C ASP A 125 -6.99 6.47 -5.46
N ALA A 126 -6.61 7.27 -4.47
CA ALA A 126 -6.18 6.69 -3.21
C ALA A 126 -7.38 5.88 -2.70
N PRO A 127 -7.23 4.60 -2.31
CA PRO A 127 -8.29 3.92 -1.60
C PRO A 127 -8.65 4.82 -0.43
N ARG A 128 -9.88 5.36 -0.41
CA ARG A 128 -10.42 5.99 0.79
C ARG A 128 -10.30 4.95 1.88
N LEU A 129 -9.32 5.11 2.76
CA LEU A 129 -9.28 4.47 4.05
C LEU A 129 -10.57 4.91 4.74
N SER A 130 -11.63 4.15 4.55
CA SER A 130 -12.84 4.23 5.36
C SER A 130 -12.43 3.70 6.73
N LEU A 131 -11.90 4.60 7.55
CA LEU A 131 -11.84 4.39 8.99
C LEU A 131 -13.30 4.36 9.46
N GLN A 132 -13.91 3.18 9.46
CA GLN A 132 -15.09 3.00 10.30
C GLN A 132 -14.63 3.23 11.75
N PRO A 133 -15.33 4.07 12.53
CA PRO A 133 -15.01 4.22 13.94
C PRO A 133 -15.13 2.84 14.62
N PRO A 134 -14.30 2.56 15.64
CA PRO A 134 -14.39 1.30 16.37
C PRO A 134 -15.81 1.12 16.91
N SER A 135 -16.39 -0.04 16.61
CA SER A 135 -17.68 -0.49 17.12
C SER A 135 -17.75 -0.26 18.64
N SER A 136 -18.90 0.24 19.10
CA SER A 136 -19.22 0.76 20.43
C SER A 136 -18.99 -0.19 21.61
N HIS A 137 -18.40 -1.36 21.41
CA HIS A 137 -18.19 -2.38 22.44
C HIS A 137 -16.93 -2.17 23.29
N LEU A 138 -16.02 -1.26 22.91
CA LEU A 138 -14.81 -0.93 23.68
C LEU A 138 -14.96 0.27 24.64
N ALA A 139 -16.14 0.90 24.71
CA ALA A 139 -16.38 2.04 25.60
C ALA A 139 -16.76 1.65 27.04
N ALA A 140 -17.04 0.37 27.33
CA ALA A 140 -17.60 -0.05 28.61
C ALA A 140 -16.58 -0.37 29.71
N THR A 141 -15.27 -0.48 29.40
CA THR A 141 -14.28 -0.98 30.38
C THR A 141 -13.49 0.12 31.10
N LEU A 142 -13.64 1.39 30.73
CA LEU A 142 -12.88 2.51 31.33
C LEU A 142 -13.66 3.34 32.38
N ALA A 143 -14.88 2.95 32.75
CA ALA A 143 -15.72 3.72 33.68
C ALA A 143 -15.88 3.10 35.10
N ALA A 144 -15.08 2.09 35.48
CA ALA A 144 -15.28 1.34 36.74
C ALA A 144 -14.12 1.40 37.76
N THR A 145 -13.22 2.39 37.66
CA THR A 145 -12.20 2.63 38.69
C THR A 145 -12.14 4.10 39.10
N SER A 146 -13.20 4.56 39.75
CA SER A 146 -13.15 5.70 40.67
C SER A 146 -13.85 5.31 41.97
N ARG A 147 -13.08 4.77 42.92
CA ARG A 147 -13.48 4.71 44.34
C ARG A 147 -13.44 6.14 44.89
N PRO A 148 -14.50 6.63 45.55
CA PRO A 148 -14.41 7.86 46.31
C PRO A 148 -13.70 7.58 47.64
N SER A 149 -12.62 8.32 47.90
CA SER A 149 -12.05 8.51 49.22
C SER A 149 -12.77 9.66 49.91
N GLY A 150 -13.51 9.34 50.96
CA GLY A 150 -14.15 10.24 51.92
C GLY A 150 -14.34 9.49 53.22
#